data_AF-A0AAV4M037-F1
#
_entry.id   AF-A0AAV4M037-F1
#
_cell.length_a   1.000
_cell.length_b   1.000
_cell.length_c   1.000
_cell.angle_alpha   90.00
_cell.angle_beta   90.00
_cell.angle_gamma   90.00
#
_symmetry.space_group_name_H-M   'P 1'
#
loop_
_entity.id
_entity.type
_entity.pdbx_description
1 polymer ?
#
loop_
_entity_poly.entity_id
_entity_poly.type
_entity_poly.pdbx_seq_one_letter_code
_entity_poly.pdbx_strand_id
1 'polypeptide(L)'
;MCAGAPHEGAPAQPRRLALAGLSPHYYLTKTHEHSAAMAPDASTGAGGPSLPVTHVERVAADINNLNRFAAASQVGDRKTMIECFNAFSWRDARVLSHVERYCAADHEERKLIDDVYRVLCPSFDRVQGPSFAAMSLWLKARLHLQHQTSPFSPVRH
;
A
#
# COMPACT_ATOMS: atom_id res chain seq x y z
N MET A 1 -47.25 -41.12 37.13
CA MET A 1 -48.11 -39.96 36.78
C MET A 1 -47.32 -38.69 37.02
N CYS A 2 -47.05 -37.93 35.95
CA CYS A 2 -46.57 -36.53 35.89
C CYS A 2 -45.22 -36.21 36.57
N ALA A 3 -44.41 -35.21 36.20
CA ALA A 3 -44.12 -34.41 34.99
C ALA A 3 -43.04 -33.41 35.48
N GLY A 4 -42.06 -33.05 34.66
CA GLY A 4 -41.20 -31.87 34.92
C GLY A 4 -39.73 -32.04 34.58
N ALA A 5 -39.38 -31.76 33.33
CA ALA A 5 -38.00 -31.56 32.87
C ALA A 5 -37.41 -30.23 33.38
N PRO A 6 -36.07 -30.08 33.38
CA PRO A 6 -35.50 -28.78 33.09
C PRO A 6 -34.48 -28.81 31.95
N HIS A 7 -34.73 -27.90 31.00
CA HIS A 7 -33.82 -27.13 30.17
C HIS A 7 -32.85 -27.83 29.21
N GLU A 8 -33.33 -27.89 27.96
CA GLU A 8 -32.56 -27.97 26.72
C GLU A 8 -31.42 -26.94 26.66
N GLY A 9 -30.27 -27.40 26.15
CA GLY A 9 -29.11 -26.59 25.81
C GLY A 9 -29.36 -25.71 24.58
N ALA A 10 -28.89 -24.48 24.67
CA ALA A 10 -28.84 -23.56 23.54
C ALA A 10 -27.60 -23.85 22.67
N PRO A 11 -27.72 -24.02 21.34
CA PRO A 11 -26.58 -23.92 20.45
C PRO A 11 -26.20 -22.45 20.25
N ALA A 12 -24.94 -22.12 20.56
CA ALA A 12 -24.35 -20.82 20.28
C ALA A 12 -24.32 -20.56 18.76
N GLN A 13 -25.08 -19.56 18.31
CA GLN A 13 -25.00 -19.08 16.93
C GLN A 13 -23.70 -18.31 16.68
N PRO A 14 -23.04 -18.48 15.53
CA PRO A 14 -21.91 -17.64 15.15
C PRO A 14 -22.40 -16.23 14.81
N ARG A 15 -21.86 -15.24 15.55
CA ARG A 15 -22.05 -13.81 15.29
C ARG A 15 -21.60 -13.48 13.86
N ARG A 16 -22.56 -13.15 13.00
CA ARG A 16 -22.34 -12.41 11.75
C ARG A 16 -21.74 -11.04 12.11
N LEU A 17 -20.44 -10.86 11.85
CA LEU A 17 -19.84 -9.53 11.82
C LEU A 17 -20.32 -8.85 10.53
N ALA A 18 -21.07 -7.77 10.72
CA ALA A 18 -21.52 -6.89 9.66
C ALA A 18 -20.31 -6.29 8.93
N LEU A 19 -20.23 -6.53 7.62
CA LEU A 19 -19.42 -5.76 6.69
C LEU A 19 -19.97 -4.33 6.67
N ALA A 20 -19.39 -3.46 7.48
CA ALA A 20 -19.58 -2.03 7.34
C ALA A 20 -18.89 -1.59 6.05
N GLY A 21 -19.70 -1.12 5.10
CA GLY A 21 -19.27 -0.60 3.82
C GLY A 21 -18.31 0.57 3.98
N LEU A 22 -17.19 0.48 3.27
CA LEU A 22 -16.32 1.62 2.98
C LEU A 22 -16.59 2.02 1.53
N SER A 23 -17.45 3.01 1.35
CA SER A 23 -17.58 3.76 0.10
C SER A 23 -16.29 4.53 -0.20
N PRO A 24 -15.72 4.43 -1.41
CA PRO A 24 -14.66 5.32 -1.86
C PRO A 24 -15.29 6.50 -2.61
N HIS A 25 -15.68 7.54 -1.89
CA HIS A 25 -15.90 8.87 -2.46
C HIS A 25 -15.05 9.88 -1.69
N TYR A 26 -14.73 11.01 -2.33
CA TYR A 26 -13.83 12.10 -1.92
C TYR A 26 -12.35 11.82 -2.26
N TYR A 27 -11.67 12.53 -3.17
CA TYR A 27 -11.81 13.92 -3.62
C TYR A 27 -11.38 14.06 -5.10
N LEU A 28 -12.21 14.68 -5.93
CA LEU A 28 -11.75 15.37 -7.13
C LEU A 28 -12.55 16.66 -7.33
N THR A 29 -11.82 17.72 -7.66
CA THR A 29 -12.26 19.06 -8.10
C THR A 29 -12.75 20.01 -7.00
N LYS A 30 -12.04 21.15 -6.81
CA LYS A 30 -12.27 22.38 -7.59
C LYS A 30 -11.48 23.53 -6.95
N THR A 31 -10.42 23.99 -7.61
CA THR A 31 -9.82 25.30 -7.30
C THR A 31 -9.26 25.94 -8.57
N HIS A 32 -9.75 27.16 -8.82
CA HIS A 32 -9.19 28.24 -9.63
C HIS A 32 -9.29 28.19 -11.16
N GLU A 33 -10.37 28.78 -11.67
CA GLU A 33 -10.27 29.72 -12.79
C GLU A 33 -9.80 31.08 -12.23
N HIS A 34 -8.64 31.55 -12.67
CA HIS A 34 -8.30 32.96 -12.79
C HIS A 34 -7.24 33.10 -13.89
N SER A 35 -7.69 33.60 -15.04
CA SER A 35 -6.85 34.07 -16.14
C SER A 35 -6.01 35.27 -15.71
N ALA A 36 -4.69 35.21 -15.92
CA ALA A 36 -3.85 36.36 -16.25
C ALA A 36 -2.44 35.93 -16.66
N ALA A 37 -1.83 36.76 -17.52
CA ALA A 37 -0.44 36.80 -18.02
C ALA A 37 -0.13 35.91 -19.25
N MET A 38 -0.02 36.45 -20.46
CA MET A 38 1.04 37.31 -21.07
C MET A 38 2.42 36.66 -21.24
N ALA A 39 2.78 36.54 -22.53
CA ALA A 39 4.09 36.43 -23.18
C ALA A 39 4.96 35.16 -22.98
N PRO A 40 5.42 34.52 -24.08
CA PRO A 40 6.47 33.51 -24.03
C PRO A 40 7.84 34.19 -24.11
N ASP A 41 8.69 33.96 -23.11
CA ASP A 41 10.11 34.21 -23.26
C ASP A 41 10.88 32.90 -23.17
N ALA A 42 11.78 32.74 -24.13
CA ALA A 42 12.51 31.53 -24.38
C ALA A 42 13.60 31.34 -23.32
N SER A 43 13.67 30.15 -22.73
CA SER A 43 14.90 29.67 -22.11
C SER A 43 15.00 28.17 -22.28
N THR A 44 15.76 27.82 -23.32
CA THR A 44 16.31 26.51 -23.63
C THR A 44 17.09 25.97 -22.43
N GLY A 45 16.42 25.17 -21.60
CA GLY A 45 17.06 24.28 -20.63
C GLY A 45 17.10 22.88 -21.21
N ALA A 46 18.30 22.36 -21.46
CA ALA A 46 18.57 21.06 -22.05
C ALA A 46 17.94 19.91 -21.24
N GLY A 47 16.74 19.49 -21.63
CA GLY A 47 16.14 18.23 -21.23
C GLY A 47 16.79 17.11 -22.04
N GLY A 48 17.95 16.63 -21.60
CA GLY A 48 18.45 15.34 -22.07
C GLY A 48 17.39 14.26 -21.79
N PRO A 49 17.25 13.23 -22.65
CA PRO A 49 16.28 12.17 -22.41
C PRO A 49 16.64 11.48 -21.09
N SER A 50 15.87 11.78 -20.04
CA SER A 50 15.92 11.04 -18.79
C SER A 50 15.67 9.57 -19.12
N LEU A 51 16.68 8.73 -18.87
CA LEU A 51 16.59 7.29 -19.14
C LEU A 51 15.31 6.72 -18.50
N PRO A 52 14.65 5.75 -19.14
CA PRO A 52 13.43 5.17 -18.60
C PRO A 52 13.72 4.51 -17.25
N VAL A 53 13.14 5.06 -16.18
CA VAL A 53 13.26 4.50 -14.82
C VAL A 53 12.77 3.06 -14.84
N THR A 54 13.67 2.15 -14.53
CA THR A 54 13.45 0.71 -14.53
C THR A 54 12.52 0.28 -13.41
N HIS A 55 11.94 -0.93 -13.52
CA HIS A 55 11.11 -1.50 -12.45
C HIS A 55 11.90 -1.62 -11.13
N VAL A 56 13.16 -2.05 -11.21
CA VAL A 56 14.04 -2.24 -10.04
C VAL A 56 14.28 -0.92 -9.31
N GLU A 57 14.54 0.17 -10.04
CA GLU A 57 14.74 1.49 -9.43
C GLU A 57 13.49 1.98 -8.69
N ARG A 58 12.29 1.71 -9.22
CA ARG A 58 11.04 2.07 -8.52
C ARG A 58 10.83 1.26 -7.25
N VAL A 59 11.08 -0.05 -7.30
CA VAL A 59 11.01 -0.93 -6.12
C VAL A 59 11.99 -0.44 -5.05
N ALA A 60 13.25 -0.18 -5.43
CA ALA A 60 14.27 0.28 -4.50
C ALA A 60 13.93 1.65 -3.89
N ALA A 61 13.41 2.58 -4.70
CA ALA A 61 12.96 3.89 -4.21
C ALA A 61 11.79 3.79 -3.23
N ASP A 62 10.79 2.95 -3.51
CA ASP A 62 9.68 2.69 -2.60
C ASP A 62 10.17 2.07 -1.29
N ILE A 63 11.04 1.06 -1.33
CA ILE A 63 11.63 0.44 -0.12
C ILE A 63 12.38 1.48 0.71
N ASN A 64 13.18 2.34 0.07
CA ASN A 64 13.92 3.40 0.76
C ASN A 64 12.96 4.39 1.44
N ASN A 65 11.94 4.88 0.72
CA ASN A 65 10.94 5.78 1.28
C ASN A 65 10.15 5.14 2.44
N LEU A 66 9.82 3.85 2.34
CA LEU A 66 9.11 3.13 3.40
C LEU A 66 9.97 2.98 4.66
N ASN A 67 11.24 2.61 4.51
CA ASN A 67 12.18 2.49 5.64
C ASN A 67 12.50 3.87 6.26
N ARG A 68 12.66 4.92 5.44
CA ARG A 68 12.84 6.31 5.93
C ARG A 68 11.60 6.83 6.65
N PHE A 69 10.40 6.56 6.13
CA PHE A 69 9.15 6.86 6.81
C PHE A 69 9.11 6.17 8.18
N ALA A 70 9.52 4.89 8.23
CA ALA A 70 9.50 4.14 9.46
C ALA A 70 10.45 4.70 10.52
N ALA A 71 11.68 5.05 10.13
CA ALA A 71 12.64 5.70 11.00
C ALA A 71 12.14 7.08 11.49
N ALA A 72 11.61 7.90 10.58
CA ALA A 72 11.05 9.21 10.92
C ALA A 72 9.87 9.13 11.90
N SER A 73 9.02 8.10 11.75
CA SER A 73 7.90 7.85 12.66
C SER A 73 8.35 7.56 14.09
N GLN A 74 9.51 6.91 14.29
CA GLN A 74 10.01 6.58 15.63
C GLN A 74 10.49 7.81 16.41
N VAL A 75 10.94 8.85 15.70
CA VAL A 75 11.41 10.12 16.30
C VAL A 75 10.37 11.25 16.19
N GLY A 76 9.19 10.98 15.62
CA GLY A 76 8.12 11.95 15.46
C GLY A 76 8.36 13.03 14.38
N ASP A 77 9.25 12.78 13.42
CA ASP A 77 9.55 13.71 12.33
C ASP A 77 8.48 13.65 11.23
N ARG A 78 7.41 14.42 11.43
CA ARG A 78 6.27 14.48 10.50
C ARG A 78 6.65 15.02 9.12
N LYS A 79 7.65 15.90 9.03
CA LYS A 79 8.06 16.49 7.75
C LYS A 79 8.64 15.39 6.85
N THR A 80 9.58 14.62 7.38
CA THR A 80 10.18 13.50 6.65
C THR A 80 9.15 12.42 6.32
N MET A 81 8.20 12.14 7.23
CA MET A 81 7.10 11.21 6.95
C MET A 81 6.27 11.65 5.72
N ILE A 82 5.88 12.92 5.66
CA ILE A 82 5.09 13.47 4.53
C ILE A 82 5.91 13.43 3.23
N GLU A 83 7.19 13.79 3.28
CA GLU A 83 8.09 13.75 2.12
C GLU A 83 8.21 12.31 1.57
N CYS A 84 8.45 11.33 2.45
CA CYS A 84 8.55 9.93 2.07
C CYS A 84 7.24 9.39 1.49
N PHE A 85 6.11 9.76 2.10
CA PHE A 85 4.79 9.38 1.60
C PHE A 85 4.53 9.98 0.22
N ASN A 86 4.79 11.28 0.01
CA ASN A 86 4.54 11.93 -1.28
C ASN A 86 5.51 11.48 -2.38
N ALA A 87 6.73 11.05 -2.01
CA ALA A 87 7.73 10.53 -2.94
C ALA A 87 7.48 9.05 -3.34
N PHE A 88 6.51 8.37 -2.72
CA PHE A 88 6.14 7.02 -3.12
C PHE A 88 5.56 6.99 -4.54
N SER A 89 5.75 5.86 -5.22
CA SER A 89 5.37 5.72 -6.63
C SER A 89 3.87 5.43 -6.87
N TRP A 90 2.99 6.21 -6.24
CA TRP A 90 1.52 6.07 -6.29
C TRP A 90 0.91 6.11 -7.70
N ARG A 91 1.64 6.64 -8.67
CA ARG A 91 1.19 6.82 -10.05
C ARG A 91 1.52 5.65 -10.98
N ASP A 92 2.08 4.55 -10.46
CA ASP A 92 2.32 3.34 -11.28
C ASP A 92 1.00 2.61 -11.56
N ALA A 93 0.42 2.87 -12.75
CA ALA A 93 -0.87 2.33 -13.17
C ALA A 93 -0.93 0.80 -13.13
N ARG A 94 0.19 0.11 -13.33
CA ARG A 94 0.26 -1.36 -13.28
C ARG A 94 0.08 -1.87 -11.85
N VAL A 95 0.64 -1.16 -10.87
CA VAL A 95 0.46 -1.52 -9.46
C VAL A 95 -0.97 -1.20 -9.05
N LEU A 96 -1.48 -0.02 -9.43
CA LEU A 96 -2.84 0.41 -9.11
C LEU A 96 -3.89 -0.62 -9.56
N SER A 97 -3.80 -1.11 -10.80
CA SER A 97 -4.73 -2.12 -11.33
C SER A 97 -4.53 -3.52 -10.73
N HIS A 98 -3.41 -3.76 -10.04
CA HIS A 98 -3.05 -5.04 -9.43
C HIS A 98 -3.29 -5.09 -7.91
N VAL A 99 -3.56 -3.96 -7.26
CA VAL A 99 -3.82 -3.91 -5.81
C VAL A 99 -4.99 -4.82 -5.44
N GLU A 100 -6.11 -4.74 -6.18
CA GLU A 100 -7.29 -5.58 -5.92
C GLU A 100 -6.99 -7.07 -6.08
N ARG A 101 -6.16 -7.43 -7.06
CA ARG A 101 -5.73 -8.82 -7.27
C ARG A 101 -4.89 -9.33 -6.11
N TYR A 102 -3.99 -8.51 -5.58
CA TYR A 102 -3.23 -8.87 -4.37
C TYR A 102 -4.17 -9.05 -3.15
N CYS A 103 -5.14 -8.16 -2.97
CA CYS A 103 -6.11 -8.28 -1.88
C CYS A 103 -6.94 -9.57 -1.97
N ALA A 104 -7.28 -10.00 -3.19
CA ALA A 104 -8.03 -11.22 -3.47
C ALA A 104 -7.17 -12.50 -3.57
N ALA A 105 -5.83 -12.39 -3.54
CA ALA A 105 -4.92 -13.53 -3.61
C ALA A 105 -5.14 -14.50 -2.43
N ASP A 106 -4.76 -15.76 -2.64
CA ASP A 106 -4.97 -16.79 -1.63
C ASP A 106 -4.05 -16.61 -0.41
N HIS A 107 -4.17 -17.51 0.57
CA HIS A 107 -3.36 -17.41 1.78
C HIS A 107 -1.88 -17.67 1.52
N GLU A 108 -1.54 -18.65 0.68
CA GLU A 108 -0.17 -19.08 0.43
C GLU A 108 0.59 -18.04 -0.39
N GLU A 109 -0.04 -17.48 -1.43
CA GLU A 109 0.51 -16.39 -2.22
C GLU A 109 0.77 -15.15 -1.35
N ARG A 110 -0.20 -14.74 -0.54
CA ARG A 110 -0.02 -13.57 0.36
C ARG A 110 1.07 -13.82 1.39
N LYS A 111 1.15 -15.04 1.94
CA LYS A 111 2.19 -15.42 2.90
C LYS A 111 3.58 -15.33 2.26
N LEU A 112 3.76 -15.84 1.05
CA LEU A 112 5.03 -15.71 0.31
C LEU A 112 5.43 -14.24 0.11
N ILE A 113 4.49 -13.40 -0.32
CA ILE A 113 4.74 -11.96 -0.50
C ILE A 113 5.05 -11.27 0.84
N ASP A 114 4.37 -11.64 1.92
CA ASP A 114 4.63 -11.13 3.26
C ASP A 114 6.03 -11.53 3.74
N ASP A 115 6.49 -12.75 3.47
CA ASP A 115 7.84 -13.20 3.84
C ASP A 115 8.92 -12.43 3.08
N VAL A 116 8.74 -12.21 1.77
CA VAL A 116 9.63 -11.35 0.97
C VAL A 116 9.61 -9.91 1.49
N TYR A 117 8.42 -9.37 1.80
CA TYR A 117 8.27 -8.02 2.34
C TYR A 117 9.00 -7.86 3.68
N ARG A 118 8.93 -8.84 4.58
CA ARG A 118 9.64 -8.82 5.89
C ARG A 118 11.15 -8.74 5.73
N VAL A 119 11.71 -9.42 4.73
CA VAL A 119 13.15 -9.36 4.43
C VAL A 119 13.55 -7.97 3.94
N LEU A 120 12.71 -7.32 3.11
CA LEU A 120 13.00 -6.00 2.53
C LEU A 120 12.76 -4.84 3.51
N CYS A 121 11.83 -5.01 4.44
CA CYS A 121 11.35 -3.96 5.33
C CYS A 121 11.33 -4.44 6.79
N PRO A 122 12.49 -4.64 7.44
CA PRO A 122 12.57 -5.30 8.75
C PRO A 122 11.95 -4.52 9.91
N SER A 123 11.72 -3.22 9.76
CA SER A 123 11.16 -2.35 10.80
C SER A 123 9.65 -2.14 10.69
N PHE A 124 8.96 -2.93 9.86
CA PHE A 124 7.54 -2.74 9.55
C PHE A 124 6.60 -2.90 10.75
N ASP A 125 6.99 -3.71 11.73
CA ASP A 125 6.24 -4.02 12.94
C ASP A 125 6.24 -2.86 13.96
N ARG A 126 7.20 -1.94 13.83
CA ARG A 126 7.40 -0.82 14.76
C ARG A 126 6.58 0.42 14.42
N VAL A 127 5.83 0.40 13.32
CA VAL A 127 5.16 1.59 12.79
C VAL A 127 3.71 1.27 12.51
N GLN A 128 2.83 2.03 13.15
CA GLN A 128 1.39 1.90 12.97
C GLN A 128 0.82 3.20 12.42
N GLY A 129 -0.20 3.07 11.57
CA GLY A 129 -0.93 4.21 11.03
C GLY A 129 -1.39 3.98 9.59
N PRO A 130 -2.43 4.71 9.15
CA PRO A 130 -3.03 4.52 7.83
C PRO A 130 -2.05 4.80 6.69
N SER A 131 -1.17 5.80 6.82
CA SER A 131 -0.17 6.13 5.80
C SER A 131 0.83 5.00 5.58
N PHE A 132 1.39 4.44 6.66
CA PHE A 132 2.34 3.33 6.56
C PHE A 132 1.66 2.06 6.04
N ALA A 133 0.42 1.80 6.46
CA ALA A 133 -0.37 0.68 5.96
C ALA A 133 -0.61 0.79 4.44
N ALA A 134 -0.93 1.99 3.93
CA ALA A 134 -1.09 2.23 2.50
C ALA A 134 0.22 2.02 1.72
N MET A 135 1.35 2.54 2.21
CA MET A 135 2.66 2.33 1.59
C MET A 135 3.04 0.85 1.57
N SER A 136 2.76 0.15 2.67
CA SER A 136 3.03 -1.28 2.80
C SER A 136 2.17 -2.11 1.85
N LEU A 137 0.87 -1.82 1.77
CA LEU A 137 -0.04 -2.49 0.82
C LEU A 137 0.41 -2.26 -0.62
N TRP A 138 0.80 -1.04 -0.97
CA TRP A 138 1.29 -0.70 -2.30
C TRP A 138 2.55 -1.48 -2.66
N LEU A 139 3.53 -1.53 -1.75
CA LEU A 139 4.76 -2.30 -1.98
C LEU A 139 4.47 -3.79 -2.11
N LYS A 140 3.60 -4.36 -1.27
CA LYS A 140 3.19 -5.77 -1.37
C LYS A 140 2.49 -6.07 -2.69
N ALA A 141 1.59 -5.19 -3.16
CA ALA A 141 0.95 -5.33 -4.47
C ALA A 141 1.98 -5.25 -5.62
N ARG A 142 3.00 -4.39 -5.50
CA ARG A 142 4.12 -4.32 -6.46
C ARG A 142 4.95 -5.62 -6.47
N LEU A 143 5.27 -6.17 -5.30
CA LEU A 143 5.97 -7.45 -5.18
C LEU A 143 5.14 -8.61 -5.74
N HIS A 144 3.83 -8.62 -5.47
CA HIS A 144 2.91 -9.59 -6.04
C HIS A 144 2.84 -9.50 -7.57
N LEU A 145 2.78 -8.29 -8.13
CA LEU A 145 2.86 -8.10 -9.58
C LEU A 145 4.16 -8.66 -10.16
N GLN A 146 5.29 -8.43 -9.49
CA GLN A 146 6.58 -8.99 -9.91
C GLN A 146 6.62 -10.51 -9.79
N HIS A 147 6.02 -11.09 -8.76
CA HIS A 147 5.92 -12.54 -8.59
C HIS A 147 5.16 -13.19 -9.75
N GLN A 148 4.07 -12.57 -10.21
CA GLN A 148 3.27 -13.07 -11.33
C GLN A 148 4.02 -13.01 -12.67
N THR A 149 4.99 -12.10 -12.83
CA THR A 149 5.81 -12.01 -14.05
C THR A 149 7.11 -12.82 -13.97
N SER A 150 7.70 -12.92 -12.77
CA SER A 150 8.91 -13.67 -12.47
C SER A 150 8.80 -14.23 -11.05
N PRO A 151 8.39 -15.50 -10.91
CA PRO A 151 8.09 -16.08 -9.61
C PRO A 151 9.28 -16.06 -8.65
N PHE A 152 8.99 -15.63 -7.42
CA PHE A 152 9.91 -15.76 -6.30
C PHE A 152 10.04 -17.22 -5.89
N SER A 153 11.26 -17.63 -5.55
CA SER A 153 11.47 -18.88 -4.82
C SER A 153 11.12 -18.68 -3.35
N PRO A 154 10.58 -19.72 -2.68
CA PRO A 154 10.34 -19.67 -1.24
C PRO A 154 11.62 -19.30 -0.49
N VAL A 155 11.51 -18.38 0.47
CA VAL A 155 12.63 -18.00 1.34
C VAL A 155 13.00 -19.23 2.18
N ARG A 156 14.21 -19.76 1.99
CA ARG A 156 14.74 -20.85 2.82
C ARG A 156 15.36 -20.22 4.06
N HIS A 157 14.81 -20.54 5.23
CA HIS A 157 15.35 -20.13 6.53
C HIS A 157 16.48 -21.07 6.97
#